data_AF-A0A1Y3Y285-F1
#
_entry.id   AF-A0A1Y3Y285-F1
#
_cell.length_a   1.000
_cell.length_b   1.000
_cell.length_c   1.000
_cell.angle_alpha   90.00
_cell.angle_beta   90.00
_cell.angle_gamma   90.00
#
_symmetry.space_group_name_H-M   'P 1'
#
loop_
_entity.id
_entity.type
_entity.pdbx_description
1 polymer ?
#
loop_
_entity_poly.entity_id
_entity_poly.type
_entity_poly.pdbx_seq_one_letter_code
_entity_poly.pdbx_strand_id
1 'polypeptide(L)'
;MGALHCPAADLKRERDARKSAGPAPADAAAALPIRSIETYDTTMQERKRKPRFFFCSGVKERTVFMSIAVIRNMDTQGRIIIPADIRKETGIRSGSTLEIATDGTTIRIRKCTPRNTGSKELRDFLEPLYKNIRCGLAISSTDCILASKGCYLPEGAQITEELRSLIEEGREMFSQSGLCPPVPDCSRKVAALFPVTLALASKKAALLLIPEPGRCLSGAECNCTRLIANMITRKYKPNE
;
A
#
# COMPACT_ATOMS: atom_id res chain seq x y z
N MET A 1 -4.96 42.32 51.13
CA MET A 1 -5.96 43.41 50.97
C MET A 1 -6.15 43.68 49.49
N GLY A 2 -7.41 43.82 49.04
CA GLY A 2 -7.81 44.13 47.66
C GLY A 2 -8.11 42.87 46.84
N ALA A 3 -9.21 42.14 47.03
CA ALA A 3 -10.61 42.48 46.74
C ALA A 3 -10.86 42.78 45.24
N LEU A 4 -11.41 41.78 44.53
CA LEU A 4 -12.41 42.00 43.48
C LEU A 4 -13.41 40.85 43.54
N HIS A 5 -14.67 41.25 43.61
CA HIS A 5 -15.83 40.49 44.02
C HIS A 5 -16.76 40.35 42.81
N CYS A 6 -17.42 39.18 42.71
CA CYS A 6 -18.78 38.92 42.21
C CYS A 6 -19.18 39.07 40.71
N PRO A 7 -20.34 38.49 40.29
CA PRO A 7 -21.27 37.62 41.04
C PRO A 7 -21.73 36.33 40.33
N ALA A 8 -22.45 35.52 41.11
CA ALA A 8 -23.24 34.35 40.70
C ALA A 8 -24.71 34.73 40.41
N ALA A 9 -25.34 34.00 39.48
CA ALA A 9 -26.78 33.83 39.24
C ALA A 9 -26.91 32.95 37.96
N ASP A 10 -27.86 32.05 37.72
CA ASP A 10 -28.90 31.37 38.50
C ASP A 10 -29.55 30.34 37.53
N LEU A 11 -30.32 29.40 38.06
CA LEU A 11 -31.45 28.70 37.39
C LEU A 11 -31.22 27.56 36.35
N LYS A 12 -31.23 26.34 36.92
CA LYS A 12 -32.05 25.16 36.59
C LYS A 12 -33.27 25.34 35.64
N ARG A 13 -33.52 24.26 34.88
CA ARG A 13 -34.79 23.76 34.24
C ARG A 13 -35.19 24.37 32.89
N GLU A 14 -35.22 23.52 31.85
CA GLU A 14 -36.50 23.17 31.22
C GLU A 14 -36.37 21.89 30.36
N ARG A 15 -37.10 20.87 30.80
CA ARG A 15 -37.46 19.65 30.09
C ARG A 15 -38.97 19.80 29.82
N ASP A 16 -39.43 19.22 28.73
CA ASP A 16 -40.84 18.83 28.48
C ASP A 16 -41.84 19.90 28.00
N ALA A 17 -42.03 19.98 26.67
CA ALA A 17 -43.30 20.16 25.95
C ALA A 17 -42.97 20.13 24.44
N ARG A 18 -43.51 19.30 23.55
CA ARG A 18 -44.90 18.84 23.40
C ARG A 18 -44.92 17.47 22.72
N LYS A 19 -45.69 16.57 23.32
CA LYS A 19 -46.27 15.36 22.73
C LYS A 19 -47.65 15.75 22.18
N SER A 20 -48.17 14.93 21.26
CA SER A 20 -49.58 14.80 20.81
C SER A 20 -49.98 15.51 19.51
N ALA A 21 -50.13 14.73 18.44
CA ALA A 21 -51.41 14.45 17.78
C ALA A 21 -51.21 13.42 16.65
N GLY A 22 -51.82 12.24 16.74
CA GLY A 22 -52.30 11.49 15.57
C GLY A 22 -53.84 11.64 15.48
N PRO A 23 -54.60 10.83 14.71
CA PRO A 23 -54.27 9.91 13.60
C PRO A 23 -55.17 10.04 12.31
N ALA A 24 -54.74 9.46 11.17
CA ALA A 24 -55.47 8.84 10.00
C ALA A 24 -56.71 9.56 9.34
N PRO A 25 -57.36 9.09 8.24
CA PRO A 25 -57.14 7.94 7.32
C PRO A 25 -57.34 8.18 5.78
N ALA A 26 -57.15 7.09 5.01
CA ALA A 26 -57.83 6.59 3.78
C ALA A 26 -57.97 7.40 2.46
N ASP A 27 -57.54 6.76 1.35
CA ASP A 27 -58.34 6.39 0.14
C ASP A 27 -57.40 5.63 -0.85
N ALA A 28 -57.59 4.34 -1.17
CA ALA A 28 -58.48 3.74 -2.20
C ALA A 28 -58.12 4.17 -3.64
N ALA A 29 -58.10 3.38 -4.72
CA ALA A 29 -58.22 1.96 -5.08
C ALA A 29 -57.95 1.87 -6.62
N ALA A 30 -58.00 0.64 -7.19
CA ALA A 30 -58.02 0.25 -8.62
C ALA A 30 -56.65 0.06 -9.32
N ALA A 31 -56.17 -1.13 -9.70
CA ALA A 31 -56.73 -2.33 -10.39
C ALA A 31 -56.77 -2.24 -11.94
N LEU A 32 -55.90 -3.08 -12.55
CA LEU A 32 -55.76 -3.74 -13.88
C LEU A 32 -57.03 -3.86 -14.78
N PRO A 33 -57.01 -4.19 -16.12
CA PRO A 33 -56.30 -5.34 -16.77
C PRO A 33 -55.84 -5.25 -18.28
N ILE A 34 -54.77 -5.97 -18.71
CA ILE A 34 -54.62 -7.25 -19.49
C ILE A 34 -54.88 -7.21 -21.03
N ARG A 35 -53.94 -7.76 -21.83
CA ARG A 35 -54.05 -8.76 -22.97
C ARG A 35 -52.96 -8.50 -24.04
N SER A 36 -52.24 -9.45 -24.65
CA SER A 36 -52.25 -10.92 -24.73
C SER A 36 -50.88 -11.40 -25.25
N ILE A 37 -50.37 -12.56 -24.81
CA ILE A 37 -49.52 -13.43 -25.65
C ILE A 37 -49.98 -14.86 -25.44
N GLU A 38 -50.34 -15.51 -26.54
CA GLU A 38 -50.80 -16.88 -26.64
C GLU A 38 -49.64 -17.87 -26.44
N THR A 39 -49.98 -18.92 -25.68
CA THR A 39 -49.38 -20.24 -25.59
C THR A 39 -48.97 -20.84 -26.93
N TYR A 40 -47.87 -21.59 -26.98
CA TYR A 40 -47.86 -22.99 -27.44
C TYR A 40 -46.69 -23.76 -26.81
N ASP A 41 -46.91 -25.07 -26.75
CA ASP A 41 -46.53 -26.01 -25.71
C ASP A 41 -45.46 -27.01 -26.22
N THR A 42 -44.70 -27.59 -25.29
CA THR A 42 -44.06 -28.93 -25.25
C THR A 42 -43.38 -29.53 -26.51
N THR A 43 -42.18 -30.15 -26.46
CA THR A 43 -41.92 -31.48 -25.84
C THR A 43 -40.41 -31.86 -25.85
N MET A 44 -39.95 -32.47 -24.75
CA MET A 44 -38.97 -33.59 -24.64
C MET A 44 -37.50 -33.34 -25.10
N GLN A 45 -36.43 -33.81 -24.46
CA GLN A 45 -36.26 -35.01 -23.64
C GLN A 45 -34.93 -34.97 -22.84
N GLU A 46 -34.96 -35.60 -21.66
CA GLU A 46 -33.88 -36.28 -20.93
C GLU A 46 -32.74 -35.50 -20.23
N ARG A 47 -32.96 -35.37 -18.92
CA ARG A 47 -31.96 -35.15 -17.88
C ARG A 47 -31.10 -36.42 -17.67
N LYS A 48 -29.77 -36.28 -17.77
CA LYS A 48 -28.81 -37.12 -17.03
C LYS A 48 -28.04 -36.25 -16.03
N ARG A 49 -28.11 -36.64 -14.75
CA ARG A 49 -27.49 -36.03 -13.57
C ARG A 49 -25.96 -36.18 -13.59
N LYS A 50 -25.20 -35.18 -13.11
CA LYS A 50 -24.13 -35.23 -12.08
C LYS A 50 -23.30 -33.91 -11.98
N PRO A 51 -22.53 -33.65 -10.90
CA PRO A 51 -22.82 -32.66 -9.87
C PRO A 51 -22.05 -31.33 -10.01
N ARG A 52 -22.50 -30.32 -9.25
CA ARG A 52 -21.82 -29.03 -9.04
C ARG A 52 -20.41 -29.25 -8.47
N PHE A 53 -19.40 -28.97 -9.29
CA PHE A 53 -18.13 -28.44 -8.81
C PHE A 53 -18.13 -26.94 -9.04
N PHE A 54 -18.25 -26.20 -7.94
CA PHE A 54 -18.12 -24.75 -7.92
C PHE A 54 -16.61 -24.44 -7.92
N PHE A 55 -16.01 -24.35 -9.11
CA PHE A 55 -14.66 -23.82 -9.24
C PHE A 55 -14.75 -22.30 -9.36
N CYS A 56 -14.29 -21.63 -8.30
CA CYS A 56 -14.27 -20.18 -8.18
C CYS A 56 -13.41 -19.60 -9.32
N SER A 57 -14.00 -18.67 -10.06
CA SER A 57 -13.47 -17.82 -11.13
C SER A 57 -11.95 -17.80 -11.28
N GLY A 58 -11.45 -18.59 -12.23
CA GLY A 58 -10.16 -18.32 -12.86
C GLY A 58 -10.24 -16.94 -13.52
N VAL A 59 -9.39 -16.02 -13.06
CA VAL A 59 -9.12 -14.76 -13.74
C VAL A 59 -8.58 -15.15 -15.12
N LYS A 60 -9.45 -15.03 -16.12
CA LYS A 60 -9.12 -15.26 -17.51
C LYS A 60 -8.20 -14.10 -17.91
N GLU A 61 -6.90 -14.28 -17.72
CA GLU A 61 -5.88 -13.47 -18.38
C GLU A 61 -6.20 -13.53 -19.88
N ARG A 62 -6.81 -12.46 -20.38
CA ARG A 62 -6.93 -12.24 -21.80
C ARG A 62 -5.54 -11.84 -22.26
N THR A 63 -4.71 -12.85 -22.56
CA THR A 63 -3.49 -12.66 -23.33
C THR A 63 -3.93 -12.31 -24.75
N VAL A 64 -4.23 -11.03 -24.97
CA VAL A 64 -4.39 -10.49 -26.32
C VAL A 64 -2.98 -10.31 -26.86
N PHE A 65 -2.48 -11.33 -27.54
CA PHE A 65 -1.30 -11.18 -28.40
C PHE A 65 -1.71 -10.29 -29.58
N MET A 66 -1.40 -9.00 -29.49
CA MET A 66 -1.31 -8.13 -30.65
C MET A 66 0.11 -7.61 -30.71
N SER A 67 0.96 -8.32 -31.47
CA SER A 67 2.30 -7.88 -31.80
C SER A 67 2.20 -6.70 -32.78
N ILE A 68 1.95 -5.49 -32.25
CA ILE A 68 2.02 -4.25 -33.00
C ILE A 68 3.49 -3.98 -33.32
N ALA A 69 3.99 -4.54 -34.42
CA ALA A 69 5.30 -4.21 -34.95
C ALA A 69 5.16 -2.96 -35.83
N VAL A 70 5.48 -1.79 -35.27
CA VAL A 70 5.47 -0.52 -36.01
C VAL A 70 6.90 0.01 -36.10
N ILE A 71 7.42 0.10 -37.32
CA ILE A 71 8.74 0.66 -37.59
C ILE A 71 8.64 2.19 -37.55
N ARG A 72 9.51 2.83 -36.77
CA ARG A 72 9.65 4.28 -36.69
C ARG A 72 11.12 4.67 -36.71
N ASN A 73 11.42 5.73 -37.44
CA ASN A 73 12.75 6.31 -37.47
C ASN A 73 12.93 7.22 -36.25
N MET A 74 14.15 7.20 -35.71
CA MET A 74 14.61 8.18 -34.74
C MET A 74 14.95 9.47 -35.45
N ASP A 75 14.67 10.61 -34.83
CA ASP A 75 15.10 11.89 -35.38
C ASP A 75 16.57 12.21 -35.06
N THR A 76 17.05 13.36 -35.54
CA THR A 76 18.44 13.82 -35.32
C THR A 76 18.75 14.14 -33.85
N GLN A 77 17.74 14.24 -32.99
CA GLN A 77 17.88 14.54 -31.56
C GLN A 77 17.64 13.31 -30.68
N GLY A 78 17.41 12.12 -31.27
CA GLY A 78 17.15 10.90 -30.52
C GLY A 78 15.69 10.69 -30.08
N ARG A 79 14.74 11.49 -30.57
CA ARG A 79 13.31 11.34 -30.22
C ARG A 79 12.66 10.28 -31.09
N ILE A 80 11.77 9.51 -30.48
CA ILE A 80 10.95 8.49 -31.15
C ILE A 80 9.49 8.82 -30.87
N ILE A 81 8.66 8.76 -31.92
CA ILE A 81 7.22 8.98 -31.81
C ILE A 81 6.53 7.65 -31.47
N ILE A 82 5.86 7.59 -30.32
CA ILE A 82 5.03 6.44 -29.94
C ILE A 82 3.65 6.58 -30.62
N PRO A 83 3.25 5.63 -31.51
CA PRO A 83 1.95 5.65 -32.19
C PRO A 83 0.76 5.71 -31.22
N ALA A 84 -0.38 6.23 -31.69
CA ALA A 84 -1.59 6.35 -30.88
C ALA A 84 -2.11 5.00 -30.35
N ASP A 85 -1.98 3.94 -31.14
CA ASP A 85 -2.46 2.60 -30.76
C ASP A 85 -1.68 2.04 -29.58
N ILE A 86 -0.34 2.10 -29.67
CA ILE A 86 0.55 1.71 -28.56
C ILE A 86 0.29 2.58 -27.33
N ARG A 87 0.09 3.90 -27.49
CA ARG A 87 -0.25 4.79 -26.36
C ARG A 87 -1.58 4.41 -25.70
N LYS A 88 -2.58 4.03 -26.49
CA LYS A 88 -3.91 3.61 -26.00
C LYS A 88 -3.82 2.30 -25.24
N GLU A 89 -3.05 1.34 -25.73
CA GLU A 89 -2.84 0.04 -25.11
C GLU A 89 -1.98 0.12 -23.83
N THR A 90 -0.89 0.89 -23.88
CA THR A 90 0.03 1.07 -22.74
C THR A 90 -0.45 2.11 -21.72
N GLY A 91 -1.50 2.88 -22.04
CA GLY A 91 -2.04 3.94 -21.18
C GLY A 91 -1.09 5.15 -21.01
N ILE A 92 -0.20 5.39 -21.97
CA ILE A 92 0.71 6.53 -22.02
C ILE A 92 -0.02 7.75 -22.60
N ARG A 93 -0.03 8.85 -21.85
CA ARG A 93 -0.65 10.14 -22.24
C ARG A 93 0.42 11.22 -22.33
N SER A 94 0.12 12.32 -23.00
CA SER A 94 0.98 13.52 -22.98
C SER A 94 1.26 13.94 -21.53
N GLY A 95 2.53 14.16 -21.19
CA GLY A 95 2.97 14.45 -19.82
C GLY A 95 3.18 13.24 -18.91
N SER A 96 3.02 12.00 -19.41
CA SER A 96 3.37 10.81 -18.62
C SER A 96 4.89 10.66 -18.52
N THR A 97 5.41 10.49 -17.31
CA THR A 97 6.81 10.10 -17.08
C THR A 97 7.00 8.65 -17.54
N LEU A 98 8.06 8.37 -18.29
CA LEU A 98 8.38 7.04 -18.82
C LEU A 98 9.74 6.59 -18.28
N GLU A 99 9.83 5.31 -17.91
CA GLU A 99 11.07 4.64 -17.56
C GLU A 99 11.61 3.95 -18.82
N ILE A 100 12.87 4.19 -19.14
CA ILE A 100 13.57 3.58 -20.28
C ILE A 100 14.70 2.72 -19.71
N ALA A 101 14.65 1.42 -19.98
CA ALA A 101 15.66 0.46 -19.57
C ALA A 101 16.19 -0.29 -20.79
N THR A 102 17.46 -0.67 -20.76
CA THR A 102 18.06 -1.57 -21.74
C THR A 102 17.87 -3.01 -21.28
N ASP A 103 17.50 -3.89 -22.22
CA ASP A 103 17.39 -5.33 -22.01
C ASP A 103 18.13 -6.02 -23.16
N GLY A 104 19.43 -6.26 -22.93
CA GLY A 104 20.38 -6.68 -23.95
C GLY A 104 20.48 -5.66 -25.09
N THR A 105 19.99 -6.05 -26.27
CA THR A 105 19.94 -5.21 -27.49
C THR A 105 18.63 -4.44 -27.65
N THR A 106 17.68 -4.62 -26.73
CA THR A 106 16.34 -4.03 -26.83
C THR A 106 16.15 -2.88 -25.87
N ILE A 107 15.32 -1.91 -26.26
CA ILE A 107 14.91 -0.81 -25.39
C ILE A 107 13.52 -1.12 -24.86
N ARG A 108 13.39 -1.20 -23.54
CA ARG A 108 12.13 -1.44 -22.84
C ARG A 108 11.61 -0.14 -22.23
N ILE A 109 10.49 0.34 -22.76
CA ILE A 109 9.80 1.55 -22.28
C ILE A 109 8.63 1.14 -21.39
N ARG A 110 8.54 1.67 -20.18
CA ARG A 110 7.41 1.48 -19.26
C ARG A 110 6.86 2.81 -18.78
N LYS A 111 5.57 2.86 -18.46
CA LYS A 111 5.00 4.01 -17.75
C LYS A 111 5.66 4.09 -16.38
N CYS A 112 6.32 5.20 -16.09
CA CYS A 112 6.83 5.49 -14.76
C CYS A 112 5.62 5.79 -13.89
N THR A 113 5.03 4.74 -13.31
CA THR A 113 4.23 4.92 -12.12
C THR A 113 5.21 5.39 -11.04
N PRO A 114 4.92 6.47 -10.30
CA PRO A 114 5.68 6.75 -9.10
C PRO A 114 5.64 5.45 -8.30
N ARG A 115 6.79 4.81 -8.11
CA ARG A 115 6.90 3.50 -7.47
C ARG A 115 6.65 3.67 -5.98
N ASN A 116 5.46 4.13 -5.62
CA ASN A 116 4.91 4.02 -4.28
C ASN A 116 4.43 2.58 -4.01
N THR A 117 4.36 1.71 -5.02
CA THR A 117 4.09 0.27 -4.85
C THR A 117 5.16 -0.47 -4.05
N GLY A 118 6.38 0.08 -3.95
CA GLY A 118 7.40 -0.45 -3.06
C GLY A 118 6.97 -0.42 -1.59
N SER A 119 6.32 0.66 -1.16
CA SER A 119 5.87 0.81 0.24
C SER A 119 4.90 -0.30 0.65
N LYS A 120 3.93 -0.66 -0.21
CA LYS A 120 2.93 -1.70 0.08
C LYS A 120 3.58 -3.07 0.21
N GLU A 121 4.42 -3.46 -0.75
CA GLU A 121 5.12 -4.75 -0.69
C GLU A 121 6.08 -4.83 0.51
N LEU A 122 6.79 -3.75 0.81
CA LEU A 122 7.66 -3.67 1.98
C LEU A 122 6.85 -3.78 3.28
N ARG A 123 5.68 -3.13 3.36
CA ARG A 123 4.75 -3.29 4.50
C ARG A 123 4.26 -4.74 4.65
N ASP A 124 4.02 -5.45 3.55
CA ASP A 124 3.61 -6.87 3.60
C ASP A 124 4.71 -7.76 4.22
N PHE A 125 5.99 -7.41 4.07
CA PHE A 125 7.10 -8.07 4.78
C PHE A 125 7.16 -7.72 6.28
N LEU A 126 6.78 -6.48 6.65
CA LEU A 126 6.78 -6.02 8.03
C LEU A 126 5.60 -6.57 8.84
N GLU A 127 4.46 -6.84 8.20
CA GLU A 127 3.24 -7.33 8.84
C GLU A 127 3.45 -8.61 9.68
N PRO A 128 4.03 -9.72 9.16
CA PRO A 128 4.26 -10.92 9.97
C PRO A 128 5.28 -10.69 11.08
N LEU A 129 6.29 -9.84 10.84
CA LEU A 129 7.30 -9.52 11.84
C LEU A 129 6.69 -8.72 13.01
N TYR A 130 5.82 -7.76 12.69
CA TYR A 130 5.09 -6.97 13.68
C TYR A 130 4.15 -7.83 14.54
N LYS A 131 3.45 -8.79 13.93
CA LYS A 131 2.54 -9.69 14.67
C LYS A 131 3.25 -10.52 15.74
N ASN A 132 4.48 -10.96 15.45
CA ASN A 132 5.27 -11.79 16.36
C ASN A 132 6.06 -10.96 17.39
N ILE A 133 6.73 -9.89 16.96
CA ILE A 133 7.62 -9.11 17.84
C ILE A 133 6.86 -7.99 18.55
N ARG A 134 5.78 -7.44 17.98
CA ARG A 134 5.06 -6.27 18.55
C ARG A 134 5.97 -5.07 18.84
N CYS A 135 6.99 -4.88 18.00
CA CYS A 135 7.96 -3.78 18.06
C CYS A 135 7.72 -2.82 16.88
N GLY A 136 8.08 -1.55 17.01
CA GLY A 136 8.08 -0.66 15.86
C GLY A 136 9.10 -1.13 14.82
N LEU A 137 8.68 -1.19 13.56
CA LEU A 137 9.50 -1.63 12.44
C LEU A 137 9.51 -0.55 11.37
N ALA A 138 10.65 -0.30 10.76
CA ALA A 138 10.75 0.58 9.61
C ALA A 138 11.80 0.08 8.63
N ILE A 139 11.57 0.33 7.35
CA ILE A 139 12.57 0.12 6.31
C ILE A 139 12.96 1.49 5.81
N SER A 140 14.24 1.80 5.83
CA SER A 140 14.79 3.08 5.41
C SER A 140 15.82 2.90 4.32
N SER A 141 15.89 3.86 3.40
CA SER A 141 17.05 4.05 2.53
C SER A 141 18.07 4.96 3.23
N THR A 142 19.13 5.37 2.54
CA THR A 142 20.06 6.40 3.01
C THR A 142 19.41 7.77 3.16
N ASP A 143 18.29 8.04 2.48
CA ASP A 143 17.70 9.39 2.45
C ASP A 143 16.42 9.52 3.27
N CYS A 144 15.57 8.48 3.26
CA CYS A 144 14.24 8.55 3.85
C CYS A 144 13.68 7.19 4.27
N ILE A 145 12.61 7.23 5.07
CA ILE A 145 11.81 6.06 5.45
C ILE A 145 10.97 5.60 4.25
N LEU A 146 11.11 4.34 3.87
CA LEU A 146 10.40 3.72 2.75
C LEU A 146 9.08 3.06 3.17
N ALA A 147 9.05 2.44 4.34
CA ALA A 147 7.88 1.79 4.91
C ALA A 147 8.01 1.71 6.44
N SER A 148 6.89 1.72 7.16
CA SER A 148 6.86 1.60 8.62
C SER A 148 5.65 0.79 9.10
N LYS A 149 5.79 0.15 10.26
CA LYS A 149 4.72 -0.61 10.94
C LYS A 149 4.93 -0.60 12.45
N GLY A 150 3.88 -0.32 13.22
CA GLY A 150 3.98 -0.33 14.69
C GLY A 150 4.68 0.91 15.29
N CYS A 151 5.14 1.83 14.45
CA CYS A 151 5.63 3.15 14.82
C CYS A 151 4.98 4.21 13.92
N TYR A 152 4.81 5.41 14.45
CA TYR A 152 4.27 6.54 13.69
C TYR A 152 5.41 7.26 12.97
N LEU A 153 5.92 6.63 11.90
CA LEU A 153 6.92 7.21 11.01
C LEU A 153 6.30 7.40 9.63
N PRO A 154 6.15 8.65 9.14
CA PRO A 154 5.61 8.89 7.82
C PRO A 154 6.57 8.38 6.74
N GLU A 155 6.02 7.80 5.68
CA GLU A 155 6.81 7.41 4.51
C GLU A 155 7.33 8.67 3.80
N GLY A 156 8.60 8.66 3.40
CA GLY A 156 9.30 9.83 2.88
C GLY A 156 9.89 10.75 3.95
N ALA A 157 9.71 10.45 5.24
CA ALA A 157 10.39 11.20 6.31
C ALA A 157 11.91 11.09 6.16
N GLN A 158 12.62 12.21 6.30
CA GLN A 158 14.08 12.23 6.22
C GLN A 158 14.69 11.58 7.48
N ILE A 159 15.73 10.80 7.26
CA ILE A 159 16.43 10.13 8.36
C ILE A 159 17.48 11.02 9.00
N THR A 160 17.85 10.72 10.24
CA THR A 160 18.95 11.38 10.95
C THR A 160 20.30 11.05 10.29
N GLU A 161 21.24 12.00 10.28
CA GLU A 161 22.59 11.79 9.70
C GLU A 161 23.40 10.67 10.38
N GLU A 162 23.17 10.47 11.68
CA GLU A 162 23.71 9.31 12.42
C GLU A 162 23.22 7.99 11.80
N LEU A 163 21.91 7.88 11.54
CA LEU A 163 21.33 6.68 10.94
C LEU A 163 21.81 6.48 9.50
N ARG A 164 21.97 7.57 8.72
CA ARG A 164 22.52 7.51 7.36
C ARG A 164 23.90 6.86 7.36
N SER A 165 24.78 7.30 8.24
CA SER A 165 26.14 6.77 8.36
C SER A 165 26.13 5.27 8.66
N LEU A 166 25.27 4.82 9.58
CA LEU A 166 25.12 3.40 9.92
C LEU A 166 24.61 2.55 8.75
N ILE A 167 23.66 3.07 7.96
CA ILE A 167 23.16 2.38 6.76
C ILE A 167 24.25 2.30 5.68
N GLU A 168 25.07 3.34 5.55
CA GLU A 168 26.17 3.38 4.61
C GLU A 168 27.29 2.40 4.95
N GLU A 169 27.57 2.16 6.23
CA GLU A 169 28.49 1.10 6.67
C GLU A 169 28.03 -0.28 6.20
N GLY A 170 26.71 -0.50 6.10
CA GLY A 170 26.14 -1.76 5.60
C GLY A 170 26.39 -2.96 6.52
N ARG A 171 26.63 -2.73 7.82
CA ARG A 171 26.80 -3.77 8.84
C ARG A 171 25.57 -3.89 9.71
N GLU A 172 25.35 -5.08 10.25
CA GLU A 172 24.35 -5.29 11.29
C GLU A 172 24.79 -4.61 12.58
N MET A 173 23.89 -3.86 13.20
CA MET A 173 24.15 -3.16 14.46
C MET A 173 23.04 -3.40 15.47
N PHE A 174 23.44 -3.52 16.73
CA PHE A 174 22.53 -3.81 17.84
C PHE A 174 22.96 -3.04 19.08
N SER A 175 22.01 -2.37 19.73
CA SER A 175 22.21 -1.69 21.00
C SER A 175 20.95 -1.79 21.86
N GLN A 176 21.11 -2.27 23.10
CA GLN A 176 20.01 -2.32 24.06
C GLN A 176 19.61 -0.93 24.58
N SER A 177 20.53 0.04 24.59
CA SER A 177 20.27 1.43 24.98
C SER A 177 19.74 2.30 23.83
N GLY A 178 19.63 1.74 22.63
CA GLY A 178 19.31 2.45 21.40
C GLY A 178 20.54 3.07 20.75
N LEU A 179 20.57 3.06 19.42
CA LEU A 179 21.63 3.63 18.58
C LEU A 179 21.36 5.13 18.39
N CYS A 180 20.36 5.46 17.59
CA CYS A 180 20.00 6.81 17.21
C CYS A 180 18.48 6.91 16.95
N PRO A 181 17.89 8.11 17.00
CA PRO A 181 16.51 8.30 16.54
C PRO A 181 16.42 8.13 15.02
N PRO A 182 15.39 7.46 14.49
CA PRO A 182 15.26 7.22 13.05
C PRO A 182 14.96 8.49 12.25
N VAL A 183 14.28 9.46 12.86
CA VAL A 183 13.90 10.76 12.31
C VAL A 183 14.15 11.81 13.40
N PRO A 184 14.53 13.07 13.08
CA PRO A 184 14.89 14.09 14.07
C PRO A 184 13.84 14.32 15.17
N ASP A 185 12.55 14.26 14.83
CA ASP A 185 11.44 14.49 15.77
C ASP A 185 10.96 13.22 16.51
N CYS A 186 11.69 12.11 16.39
CA CYS A 186 11.30 10.84 16.99
C CYS A 186 11.92 10.66 18.37
N SER A 187 11.08 10.56 19.40
CA SER A 187 11.52 10.23 20.77
C SER A 187 12.08 8.80 20.91
N ARG A 188 11.68 7.88 20.01
CA ARG A 188 12.11 6.47 20.06
C ARG A 188 13.42 6.28 19.32
N LYS A 189 14.30 5.45 19.87
CA LYS A 189 15.58 5.10 19.27
C LYS A 189 15.50 3.76 18.52
N VAL A 190 16.27 3.64 17.46
CA VAL A 190 16.53 2.37 16.77
C VAL A 190 17.39 1.50 17.69
N ALA A 191 16.93 0.31 18.04
CA ALA A 191 17.69 -0.63 18.87
C ALA A 191 18.49 -1.64 18.04
N ALA A 192 18.02 -1.95 16.83
CA ALA A 192 18.77 -2.82 15.92
C ALA A 192 18.55 -2.43 14.46
N LEU A 193 19.60 -2.63 13.68
CA LEU A 193 19.68 -2.29 12.27
C LEU A 193 20.20 -3.50 11.50
N PHE A 194 19.47 -3.89 10.45
CA PHE A 194 19.83 -5.00 9.57
C PHE A 194 19.89 -4.49 8.13
N PRO A 195 21.05 -4.57 7.44
CA PRO A 195 21.18 -4.07 6.08
C PRO A 195 20.30 -4.89 5.12
N VAL A 196 19.67 -4.20 4.16
CA VAL A 196 18.88 -4.79 3.09
C VAL A 196 19.25 -4.18 1.74
N THR A 197 19.28 -5.00 0.70
CA THR A 197 19.52 -4.53 -0.67
C THR A 197 18.19 -4.37 -1.40
N LEU A 198 17.94 -3.16 -1.89
CA LEU A 198 16.77 -2.87 -2.72
C LEU A 198 17.26 -2.50 -4.13
N ALA A 199 16.73 -3.12 -5.18
CA ALA A 199 17.01 -2.73 -6.58
C ALA A 199 16.54 -1.31 -6.96
N LEU A 200 15.94 -0.57 -6.02
CA LEU A 200 15.61 0.84 -6.18
C LEU A 200 16.91 1.65 -6.21
N ALA A 201 17.42 1.91 -7.41
CA ALA A 201 18.46 2.90 -7.69
C ALA A 201 19.81 2.67 -6.98
N SER A 202 20.22 1.42 -6.73
CA SER A 202 21.51 1.08 -6.11
C SER A 202 21.75 1.70 -4.73
N LYS A 203 20.70 2.14 -4.04
CA LYS A 203 20.82 2.72 -2.70
C LYS A 203 20.83 1.63 -1.64
N LYS A 204 21.78 1.74 -0.70
CA LYS A 204 21.78 0.92 0.51
C LYS A 204 20.50 1.23 1.30
N ALA A 205 19.97 0.21 1.95
CA ALA A 205 18.80 0.31 2.80
C ALA A 205 18.99 -0.55 4.04
N ALA A 206 18.15 -0.33 5.05
CA ALA A 206 18.16 -1.15 6.26
C ALA A 206 16.75 -1.35 6.81
N LEU A 207 16.56 -2.50 7.45
CA LEU A 207 15.43 -2.84 8.29
C LEU A 207 15.77 -2.46 9.75
N LEU A 208 14.94 -1.60 10.32
CA LEU A 208 15.12 -1.00 11.63
C LEU A 208 14.11 -1.59 12.62
N LEU A 209 14.59 -1.91 13.83
CA LEU A 209 13.75 -2.21 15.00
C LEU A 209 13.76 -1.03 15.95
N ILE A 210 12.56 -0.57 16.30
CA ILE A 210 12.30 0.60 17.13
C ILE A 210 11.38 0.13 18.28
N PRO A 211 11.95 -0.44 19.35
CA PRO A 211 11.17 -0.88 20.50
C PRO A 211 10.59 0.32 21.25
N GLU A 212 9.63 0.04 22.13
CA GLU A 212 9.15 1.02 23.09
C GLU A 212 10.25 1.34 24.13
N PRO A 213 10.27 2.57 24.66
CA PRO A 213 11.27 2.97 25.65
C PRO A 213 11.25 2.02 26.86
N GLY A 214 12.41 1.49 27.23
CA GLY A 214 12.57 0.53 28.33
C GLY A 214 12.41 -0.95 27.95
N ARG A 215 12.05 -1.26 26.70
CA ARG A 215 12.00 -2.65 26.22
C ARG A 215 13.33 -3.08 25.60
N CYS A 216 13.89 -4.16 26.13
CA CYS A 216 15.05 -4.83 25.54
C CYS A 216 14.61 -5.82 24.45
N LEU A 217 15.39 -5.89 23.38
CA LEU A 217 15.21 -6.87 22.32
C LEU A 217 15.96 -8.16 22.67
N SER A 218 15.28 -9.30 22.47
CA SER A 218 15.83 -10.64 22.60
C SER A 218 16.59 -11.07 21.34
N GLY A 219 17.51 -12.02 21.49
CA GLY A 219 18.22 -12.60 20.35
C GLY A 219 17.30 -13.27 19.32
N ALA A 220 16.18 -13.85 19.76
CA ALA A 220 15.19 -14.46 18.87
C ALA A 220 14.54 -13.43 17.95
N GLU A 221 14.16 -12.26 18.48
CA GLU A 221 13.57 -11.17 17.71
C GLU A 221 14.54 -10.59 16.67
N CYS A 222 15.81 -10.44 17.06
CA CYS A 222 16.89 -10.06 16.15
C CYS A 222 17.07 -11.10 15.03
N ASN A 223 17.05 -12.39 15.36
CA ASN A 223 17.18 -13.47 14.37
C ASN A 223 15.97 -13.50 13.40
N CYS A 224 14.74 -13.34 13.90
CA CYS A 224 13.55 -13.22 13.05
C CYS A 224 13.66 -12.03 12.09
N THR A 225 14.15 -10.90 12.58
CA THR A 225 14.32 -9.69 11.77
C THR A 225 15.40 -9.88 10.71
N ARG A 226 16.53 -10.51 11.06
CA ARG A 226 17.58 -10.90 10.10
C ARG A 226 17.05 -11.79 8.97
N LEU A 227 16.19 -12.76 9.30
CA LEU A 227 15.58 -13.63 8.29
C LEU A 227 14.71 -12.83 7.30
N ILE A 228 13.88 -11.91 7.79
CA ILE A 228 13.05 -11.05 6.93
C ILE A 228 13.92 -10.09 6.11
N ALA A 229 14.97 -9.50 6.69
CA ALA A 229 15.93 -8.68 5.96
C ALA A 229 16.58 -9.44 4.79
N ASN A 230 16.98 -10.70 5.03
CA ASN A 230 17.52 -11.58 4.00
C ASN A 230 16.49 -11.93 2.92
N MET A 231 15.23 -12.15 3.29
CA MET A 231 14.15 -12.40 2.32
C MET A 231 13.89 -11.19 1.42
N ILE A 232 13.85 -9.99 1.99
CA ILE A 232 13.70 -8.73 1.24
C ILE A 232 14.87 -8.60 0.26
N THR A 233 16.10 -8.76 0.74
CA THR A 233 17.32 -8.71 -0.08
C THR A 233 17.26 -9.70 -1.24
N ARG A 234 16.85 -10.95 -1.00
CA ARG A 234 16.73 -11.96 -2.07
C ARG A 234 15.65 -11.62 -3.10
N LYS A 235 14.50 -11.09 -2.68
CA LYS A 235 13.41 -10.72 -3.59
C LYS A 235 13.81 -9.57 -4.52
N TYR A 236 14.59 -8.61 -4.02
CA TYR A 236 14.97 -7.43 -4.78
C TYR A 236 16.38 -7.48 -5.37
N LYS A 237 17.16 -8.55 -5.15
CA LYS A 237 18.39 -8.77 -5.87
C LYS A 237 18.04 -9.11 -7.34
N PRO A 238 18.54 -8.37 -8.33
CA PRO A 238 18.37 -8.78 -9.73
C PRO A 238 19.00 -10.17 -9.90
N ASN A 239 18.28 -11.08 -10.54
CA ASN A 239 18.90 -12.30 -11.06
C ASN A 239 19.94 -11.82 -12.09
N GLU A 240 21.22 -11.94 -11.71
CA GLU A 240 22.36 -11.80 -12.61
C GLU A 240 22.32 -12.88 -13.69
#